data_AF-A0AA97AFT0-F1
#
_entry.id   AF-A0AA97AFT0-F1
#
_cell.length_a   1.000
_cell.length_b   1.000
_cell.length_c   1.000
_cell.angle_alpha   90.00
_cell.angle_beta   90.00
_cell.angle_gamma   90.00
#
_symmetry.space_group_name_H-M   'P 1'
#
loop_
_entity.id
_entity.type
_entity.pdbx_description
1 polymer ?
#
loop_
_entity_poly.entity_id
_entity_poly.type
_entity_poly.pdbx_seq_one_letter_code
_entity_poly.pdbx_strand_id
1 'polypeptide(L)'
;MREWLSVHGIDQVHACFEATNTYGQAIAVELDQQGHRMSVVNPDRVQGFAQGELSRTKPDSANGATIARFCEAMQPAAWRSLALEAEQLQ
;
A
#
# COMPACT_ATOMS: atom_id res chain seq x y z
N MET A 1 -3.09 13.33 -5.94
CA MET A 1 -2.37 12.14 -6.42
C MET A 1 -2.40 12.03 -7.93
N ARG A 2 -3.57 12.02 -8.58
CA ARG A 2 -3.70 11.99 -10.06
C ARG A 2 -2.89 13.06 -10.79
N GLU A 3 -2.94 14.32 -10.32
CA GLU A 3 -2.16 15.40 -10.93
C GLU A 3 -0.65 15.17 -10.82
N TRP A 4 -0.18 14.68 -9.67
CA TRP A 4 1.23 14.36 -9.46
C TRP A 4 1.68 13.20 -10.36
N LEU A 5 0.87 12.14 -10.49
CA LEU A 5 1.17 11.00 -11.37
C LEU A 5 1.19 11.42 -12.85
N SER A 6 0.23 12.24 -13.26
CA SER A 6 0.15 12.80 -14.62
C SER A 6 1.37 13.65 -14.97
N VAL A 7 1.80 14.52 -14.05
CA VAL A 7 3.02 15.32 -14.21
C VAL A 7 4.28 14.47 -14.36
N HIS A 8 4.32 13.27 -13.76
CA HIS A 8 5.47 12.37 -13.83
C HIS A 8 5.33 11.29 -14.92
N GLY A 9 4.25 11.31 -15.72
CA GLY A 9 4.01 10.31 -16.77
C GLY A 9 3.85 8.88 -16.24
N ILE A 10 3.33 8.73 -15.02
CA ILE A 10 3.17 7.42 -14.37
C ILE A 10 1.75 6.91 -14.61
N ASP A 11 1.61 5.90 -15.46
CA ASP A 11 0.31 5.28 -15.78
C ASP A 11 -0.21 4.37 -14.66
N GLN A 12 0.68 3.63 -13.99
CA GLN A 12 0.33 2.72 -12.91
C GLN A 12 1.35 2.76 -11.77
N VAL A 13 0.83 2.74 -10.54
CA VAL A 13 1.63 2.60 -9.33
C VAL A 13 1.23 1.36 -8.55
N HIS A 14 2.20 0.79 -7.83
CA HIS A 14 1.94 -0.12 -6.73
C HIS A 14 2.10 0.66 -5.43
N ALA A 15 1.00 0.94 -4.74
CA ALA A 15 1.03 1.61 -3.45
C ALA A 15 0.69 0.63 -2.31
N CYS A 16 1.48 0.70 -1.24
CA CYS A 16 1.30 -0.09 -0.04
C CYS A 16 0.88 0.80 1.13
N PHE A 17 -0.07 0.33 1.93
CA PHE A 17 -0.56 1.02 3.13
C PHE A 17 -0.53 0.07 4.33
N GLU A 18 -0.12 0.60 5.47
CA GLU A 18 -0.20 -0.12 6.73
C GLU A 18 -1.66 -0.21 7.22
N ALA A 19 -2.06 -1.36 7.74
CA ALA A 19 -3.41 -1.63 8.22
C ALA A 19 -3.75 -0.93 9.56
N THR A 20 -3.53 0.38 9.68
CA THR A 20 -3.63 1.08 10.97
C THR A 20 -4.97 1.74 11.25
N ASN A 21 -5.83 2.02 10.24
CA ASN A 21 -7.21 2.47 10.49
C ASN A 21 -8.09 2.41 9.24
N THR A 22 -9.41 2.49 9.41
CA THR A 22 -10.48 2.46 8.36
C THR A 22 -10.26 3.45 7.20
N TYR A 23 -9.40 4.45 7.39
CA TYR A 23 -8.98 5.43 6.39
C TYR A 23 -8.30 4.81 5.17
N GLY A 24 -7.59 3.69 5.34
CA GLY A 24 -6.90 3.02 4.23
C GLY A 24 -7.86 2.42 3.20
N GLN A 25 -9.09 2.08 3.60
CA GLN A 25 -10.06 1.43 2.73
C GLN A 25 -10.61 2.38 1.66
N ALA A 26 -10.98 3.61 2.03
CA ALA A 26 -11.50 4.59 1.07
C ALA A 26 -10.45 4.96 0.01
N ILE A 27 -9.19 5.11 0.43
CA ILE A 27 -8.06 5.37 -0.46
C ILE A 27 -7.81 4.17 -1.37
N ALA A 28 -7.86 2.96 -0.83
CA ALA A 28 -7.63 1.75 -1.62
C ALA A 28 -8.71 1.52 -2.68
N VAL A 29 -9.97 1.79 -2.37
CA VAL A 29 -11.07 1.74 -3.36
C VAL A 29 -10.85 2.75 -4.48
N GLU A 30 -10.58 4.00 -4.15
CA GLU A 30 -10.38 5.06 -5.16
C GLU A 30 -9.21 4.74 -6.09
N LEU A 31 -8.12 4.19 -5.55
CA LEU A 31 -6.93 3.85 -6.34
C LEU A 31 -7.12 2.59 -7.18
N ASP A 32 -7.84 1.60 -6.67
CA ASP A 32 -8.21 0.40 -7.43
C ASP A 32 -9.14 0.75 -8.61
N GLN A 33 -10.13 1.63 -8.40
CA GLN A 33 -10.99 2.15 -9.48
C GLN A 33 -10.22 2.91 -10.56
N GLN A 34 -9.08 3.51 -10.21
CA GLN A 34 -8.19 4.19 -11.16
C GLN A 34 -7.21 3.23 -11.86
N GLY A 35 -7.29 1.92 -11.59
CA GLY A 35 -6.42 0.91 -12.20
C GLY A 35 -5.03 0.83 -11.57
N HIS A 36 -4.83 1.41 -10.38
CA HIS A 36 -3.59 1.31 -9.64
C HIS A 36 -3.59 0.07 -8.74
N ARG A 37 -2.41 -0.56 -8.59
CA ARG A 37 -2.27 -1.70 -7.70
C ARG A 37 -2.14 -1.21 -6.27
N MET A 38 -3.01 -1.69 -5.40
CA MET A 38 -3.00 -1.37 -3.98
C MET A 38 -2.65 -2.61 -3.16
N SER A 39 -1.92 -2.46 -2.07
CA SER A 39 -1.72 -3.55 -1.09
C SER A 39 -1.83 -3.02 0.32
N VAL A 40 -2.60 -3.73 1.16
CA VAL A 40 -2.67 -3.46 2.59
C VAL A 40 -1.74 -4.43 3.30
N VAL A 41 -0.80 -3.90 4.09
CA VAL A 41 0.26 -4.67 4.74
C VAL A 41 0.12 -4.58 6.26
N ASN A 42 0.48 -5.67 6.94
CA ASN A 42 0.43 -5.73 8.40
C ASN A 42 1.62 -4.94 8.99
N PRO A 43 1.39 -4.02 9.95
CA PRO A 43 2.43 -3.28 10.65
C PRO A 43 3.57 -4.17 11.18
N ASP A 44 3.25 -5.31 11.79
CA ASP A 44 4.23 -6.23 12.36
C ASP A 44 5.18 -6.78 11.29
N ARG A 45 4.68 -6.99 10.06
CA ARG A 45 5.50 -7.47 8.94
C ARG A 45 6.45 -6.41 8.42
N VAL A 46 5.97 -5.17 8.34
CA VAL A 46 6.81 -4.02 7.95
C VAL A 46 7.89 -3.79 9.00
N GLN A 47 7.54 -3.90 10.28
CA GLN A 47 8.48 -3.78 11.39
C GLN A 47 9.53 -4.89 11.39
N GLY A 48 9.13 -6.14 11.17
CA GLY A 48 10.05 -7.27 11.00
C GLY A 48 11.02 -7.08 9.82
N PHE A 49 10.53 -6.56 8.69
CA PHE A 49 11.36 -6.21 7.54
C PHE A 49 12.37 -5.10 7.88
N ALA A 50 11.92 -4.03 8.54
CA ALA A 50 12.79 -2.93 8.95
C ALA A 50 13.91 -3.36 9.90
N GLN A 51 13.61 -4.28 10.82
CA GLN A 51 14.60 -4.90 11.71
C GLN A 51 15.61 -5.76 10.93
N GLY A 52 15.14 -6.53 9.94
CA GLY A 52 15.99 -7.31 9.05
C GLY A 52 16.97 -6.48 8.22
N GLU A 53 16.59 -5.26 7.85
CA GLU A 53 17.46 -4.29 7.16
C GLU A 53 18.47 -3.60 8.09
N LEU A 54 18.57 -3.98 9.37
CA LEU A 54 19.41 -3.33 10.39
C LEU A 54 19.12 -1.82 10.54
N SER A 55 17.90 -1.40 10.20
CA SER A 55 17.51 0.01 10.27
C SER A 55 17.47 0.46 11.74
N ARG A 56 18.36 1.39 12.11
CA ARG A 56 18.52 1.87 13.50
C ARG A 56 17.47 2.90 13.93
N THR A 57 16.61 3.32 13.01
CA THR A 57 15.52 4.27 13.28
C THR A 57 14.37 3.57 14.01
N LYS A 58 14.02 4.09 15.18
CA LYS A 58 12.86 3.65 15.95
C LYS A 58 11.61 3.73 15.06
N PRO A 59 10.84 2.64 14.88
CA PRO A 59 9.78 2.57 13.88
C PRO A 59 8.54 3.42 14.18
N ASP A 60 8.53 4.21 15.26
CA ASP A 60 7.38 5.03 15.66
C ASP A 60 7.04 6.18 14.67
N SER A 61 7.90 6.49 13.68
CA SER A 61 7.64 7.57 12.69
C SER A 61 8.22 7.33 11.28
N ALA A 62 8.81 6.16 11.00
CA ALA A 62 9.51 5.85 9.74
C ALA A 62 8.55 5.38 8.61
N ASN A 63 7.39 6.02 8.52
CA ASN A 63 6.13 5.46 7.99
C ASN A 63 6.11 5.26 6.45
N GLY A 64 6.60 6.19 5.62
CA GLY A 64 6.44 6.06 4.15
C GLY A 64 7.50 5.21 3.46
N ALA A 65 8.78 5.50 3.70
CA ALA A 65 9.89 4.92 2.92
C ALA A 65 10.10 3.43 3.19
N THR A 66 9.91 2.99 4.43
CA THR A 66 10.01 1.56 4.80
C THR A 66 8.89 0.75 4.16
N ILE A 67 7.68 1.29 4.14
CA ILE A 67 6.55 0.65 3.46
C ILE A 67 6.81 0.57 1.95
N ALA A 68 7.35 1.63 1.33
CA ALA A 68 7.70 1.60 -0.09
C ALA A 68 8.75 0.51 -0.40
N ARG A 69 9.84 0.43 0.37
CA ARG A 69 10.86 -0.62 0.19
C ARG A 69 10.29 -2.02 0.44
N PHE A 70 9.45 -2.17 1.47
CA PHE A 70 8.74 -3.43 1.70
C PHE A 70 7.85 -3.80 0.52
N CYS A 71 7.13 -2.83 -0.05
CA CYS A 71 6.25 -3.02 -1.20
C CYS A 71 7.04 -3.53 -2.41
N GLU A 72 8.17 -2.89 -2.70
CA GLU A 72 9.07 -3.26 -3.80
C GLU A 72 9.69 -4.65 -3.59
N ALA A 73 10.20 -4.93 -2.39
CA ALA A 73 10.91 -6.17 -2.09
C ALA A 73 9.98 -7.38 -1.95
N MET A 74 8.84 -7.20 -1.29
CA MET A 74 7.94 -8.31 -0.93
C MET A 74 6.79 -8.49 -1.92
N GLN A 75 6.56 -7.51 -2.81
CA GLN A 75 5.47 -7.49 -3.79
C GLN A 75 4.16 -8.06 -3.22
N PRO A 76 3.64 -7.48 -2.12
CA PRO A 76 2.49 -8.04 -1.43
C PRO A 76 1.28 -8.17 -2.37
N ALA A 77 0.41 -9.12 -2.04
CA ALA A 77 -0.81 -9.35 -2.81
C ALA A 77 -1.62 -8.05 -2.96
N ALA A 78 -2.23 -7.88 -4.14
CA ALA A 78 -3.13 -6.77 -4.35
C ALA A 78 -4.29 -6.87 -3.35
N TRP A 79 -4.54 -5.79 -2.63
CA TRP A 79 -5.74 -5.62 -1.84
C TRP A 79 -6.93 -5.66 -2.80
N ARG A 80 -7.90 -6.51 -2.50
CA ARG A 80 -9.17 -6.53 -3.19
C ARG A 80 -10.24 -6.02 -2.25
N SER A 81 -11.06 -5.11 -2.76
CA SER A 81 -12.21 -4.64 -2.02
C SER A 81 -13.23 -5.77 -1.89
N LEU A 82 -13.64 -6.08 -0.65
CA LEU A 82 -14.77 -7.00 -0.43
C LEU A 82 -16.06 -6.51 -1.12
N ALA A 83 -16.18 -5.21 -1.41
CA ALA A 83 -17.30 -4.67 -2.18
C ALA A 83 -17.26 -5.12 -3.65
N LEU A 84 -16.07 -5.16 -4.28
CA LEU A 84 -15.89 -5.69 -5.63
C LEU A 84 -16.12 -7.21 -5.67
N GLU A 85 -15.66 -7.94 -4.65
CA GLU A 85 -15.94 -9.38 -4.53
C GLU A 85 -17.44 -9.68 -4.38
N ALA A 86 -18.21 -8.82 -3.70
CA ALA A 86 -19.66 -8.96 -3.56
C ALA A 86 -20.43 -8.66 -4.86
N GLU A 87 -19.96 -7.71 -5.66
CA GLU A 87 -20.54 -7.37 -6.97
C GLU A 87 -20.23 -8.43 -8.05
N GLN A 88 -19.14 -9.19 -7.93
CA GLN A 88 -18.79 -10.28 -8.87
C GLN A 88 -19.53 -11.60 -8.60
N LEU A 89 -20.32 -11.69 -7.52
CA LEU A 89 -21.07 -12.89 -7.11
C LEU A 89 -22.58 -12.81 -7.40
N GLN A 90 -23.03 -11.80 -8.16
CA GLN A 90 -24.43 -11.64 -8.62
C GLN A 90 -24.59 -12.00 -10.10
#